data_AF-A0AAW1I8B1-F1
#
_entry.id   AF-A0AAW1I8B1-F1
#
_cell.length_a   1.000
_cell.length_b   1.000
_cell.length_c   1.000
_cell.angle_alpha   90.00
_cell.angle_beta   90.00
_cell.angle_gamma   90.00
#
_symmetry.space_group_name_H-M   'P 1'
#
loop_
_entity.id
_entity.type
_entity.pdbx_description
1 polymer ?
#
loop_
_entity_poly.entity_id
_entity_poly.type
_entity_poly.pdbx_seq_one_letter_code
_entity_poly.pdbx_strand_id
1 'polypeptide(L)'
;MNQLLTCSTGGHLDSTADFAGMHTSTVSRIVSRATEAIAQLGNNMIRSPRHRDTIRKMQQKFYDIAAFPRVIGAIDWSHFKEKMIYEIYRNRKGYFSVNAQFVTDADLKILNV
;
A
#
# COMPACT_ATOMS: atom_id res chain seq x y z
N MET A 1 1.21 -15.77 -14.82
CA MET A 1 0.63 -15.49 -13.48
C MET A 1 0.37 -13.99 -13.44
N ASN A 2 -0.64 -13.50 -14.18
CA ASN A 2 -0.80 -12.07 -14.52
C ASN A 2 -2.22 -11.56 -14.22
N GLN A 3 -2.65 -11.67 -12.97
CA GLN A 3 -3.84 -10.96 -12.51
C GLN A 3 -3.58 -10.50 -11.09
N LEU A 4 -3.12 -9.25 -10.94
CA LEU A 4 -3.28 -8.44 -9.73
C LEU A 4 -2.56 -7.12 -9.93
N LEU A 5 -3.33 -6.06 -10.17
CA LEU A 5 -3.01 -4.66 -9.83
C LEU A 5 -4.18 -3.78 -10.30
N THR A 6 -5.29 -3.81 -9.56
CA THR A 6 -6.32 -2.78 -9.69
C THR A 6 -5.91 -1.60 -8.81
N CYS A 7 -5.45 -0.51 -9.42
CA CYS A 7 -5.22 0.74 -8.70
C CYS A 7 -6.55 1.29 -8.16
N SER A 8 -6.82 0.97 -6.90
CA SER A 8 -7.70 1.63 -5.95
C SER A 8 -9.22 1.72 -6.16
N THR A 9 -9.83 1.27 -7.26
CA THR A 9 -11.30 1.04 -7.27
C THR A 9 -11.75 0.00 -8.28
N GLY A 10 -12.73 -0.83 -7.91
CA GLY A 10 -13.16 -2.04 -8.63
C GLY A 10 -13.78 -1.86 -10.03
N GLY A 11 -13.74 -0.66 -10.62
CA GLY A 11 -14.22 -0.35 -11.98
C GLY A 11 -13.36 0.67 -12.74
N HIS A 12 -12.17 1.02 -12.24
CA HIS A 12 -11.45 2.21 -12.73
C HIS A 12 -10.79 2.04 -14.11
N LEU A 13 -10.46 0.82 -14.56
CA LEU A 13 -9.74 0.65 -15.83
C LEU A 13 -10.61 1.05 -17.03
N ASP A 14 -11.89 0.70 -17.02
CA ASP A 14 -12.81 1.07 -18.11
C ASP A 14 -13.07 2.58 -18.09
N SER A 15 -13.35 3.18 -16.93
CA SER A 15 -13.51 4.64 -16.83
C SER A 15 -12.23 5.41 -17.23
N THR A 16 -11.05 4.88 -16.90
CA THR A 16 -9.76 5.47 -17.30
C THR A 16 -9.53 5.30 -18.80
N ALA A 17 -9.93 4.17 -19.36
CA ALA A 17 -9.85 3.87 -20.78
C ALA A 17 -10.75 4.80 -21.59
N ASP A 18 -12.00 4.98 -21.17
CA ASP A 18 -12.96 5.92 -21.75
C ASP A 18 -12.44 7.35 -21.69
N PHE A 19 -11.94 7.79 -20.52
CA PHE A 19 -11.37 9.13 -20.36
C PHE A 19 -10.13 9.36 -21.24
N ALA A 20 -9.26 8.35 -21.36
CA ALA A 20 -8.05 8.43 -22.16
C ALA A 20 -8.30 8.24 -23.67
N GLY A 21 -9.51 7.86 -24.08
CA GLY A 21 -9.82 7.46 -25.46
C GLY A 21 -9.04 6.22 -25.90
N MET A 22 -8.75 5.31 -24.98
CA MET A 22 -7.95 4.10 -25.22
C MET A 22 -8.77 2.84 -24.95
N HIS A 23 -8.36 1.71 -25.51
CA HIS A 23 -8.91 0.42 -25.12
C HIS A 23 -8.43 0.02 -23.71
N THR A 24 -9.29 -0.63 -22.90
CA THR A 24 -8.98 -1.06 -21.52
C THR A 24 -7.71 -1.90 -21.42
N SER A 25 -7.41 -2.73 -22.44
CA SER A 25 -6.18 -3.52 -22.47
C SER A 25 -4.90 -2.67 -22.59
N THR A 26 -4.97 -1.49 -23.21
CA THR A 26 -3.85 -0.53 -23.26
C THR A 26 -3.62 0.10 -21.91
N VAL A 27 -4.69 0.60 -21.26
CA VAL A 27 -4.60 1.18 -19.91
C VAL A 27 -4.07 0.15 -18.92
N SER A 28 -4.57 -1.09 -18.95
CA SER A 28 -4.09 -2.18 -18.09
C SER A 28 -2.58 -2.38 -18.19
N ARG A 29 -2.03 -2.45 -19.41
CA ARG A 29 -0.57 -2.58 -19.63
C ARG A 29 0.22 -1.37 -19.10
N ILE A 30 -0.32 -0.17 -19.25
CA ILE A 30 0.31 1.05 -18.73
C ILE A 30 0.33 1.03 -17.20
N VAL A 31 -0.80 0.69 -16.56
CA VAL A 31 -0.91 0.58 -15.10
C VAL A 31 0.07 -0.46 -14.56
N SER A 32 0.18 -1.64 -15.19
CA SER A 32 1.15 -2.66 -14.79
C SER A 32 2.59 -2.12 -14.84
N ARG A 33 2.99 -1.51 -15.97
CA ARG A 33 4.35 -0.96 -16.13
C ARG A 33 4.65 0.17 -15.14
N ALA A 34 3.69 1.07 -14.93
CA ALA A 34 3.84 2.15 -13.97
C ALA A 34 3.97 1.63 -12.54
N THR A 35 3.15 0.64 -12.17
CA THR A 35 3.21 0.05 -10.82
C THR A 35 4.52 -0.72 -10.61
N GLU A 36 5.00 -1.47 -11.60
CA GLU A 36 6.30 -2.13 -11.54
C GLU A 36 7.43 -1.12 -11.31
N ALA A 37 7.42 0.01 -12.03
CA ALA A 37 8.39 1.08 -11.84
C ALA A 37 8.32 1.68 -10.43
N ILE A 38 7.12 1.92 -9.90
CA ILE A 38 6.92 2.40 -8.52
C ILE A 38 7.43 1.37 -7.50
N ALA A 39 7.11 0.09 -7.71
CA ALA A 39 7.53 -1.00 -6.82
C ALA A 39 9.05 -1.12 -6.75
N GLN A 40 9.76 -0.92 -7.86
CA GLN A 40 11.23 -0.90 -7.89
C GLN A 40 11.82 0.24 -7.03
N LEU A 41 11.15 1.38 -6.92
CA LEU A 41 11.56 2.47 -6.04
C LEU A 41 11.31 2.15 -4.55
N GLY A 42 10.35 1.27 -4.25
CA GLY A 42 9.97 0.88 -2.90
C GLY A 42 11.14 0.43 -2.04
N ASN A 43 12.05 -0.39 -2.57
CA ASN A 43 13.24 -0.87 -1.84
C ASN A 43 14.18 0.24 -1.34
N ASN A 44 14.15 1.41 -1.99
CA ASN A 44 14.96 2.54 -1.60
C ASN A 44 14.23 3.50 -0.67
N MET A 45 12.90 3.59 -0.78
CA MET A 45 12.09 4.55 -0.02
C MET A 45 11.50 3.95 1.28
N ILE A 46 11.12 2.68 1.28
CA ILE A 46 10.48 2.00 2.40
C ILE A 46 11.56 1.33 3.24
N ARG A 47 11.99 2.01 4.32
CA ARG A 47 13.04 1.49 5.20
C ARG A 47 12.77 1.85 6.65
N SER A 48 12.83 0.84 7.51
CA SER A 48 12.82 1.03 8.95
C SER A 48 14.04 1.84 9.42
N PRO A 49 13.88 2.73 10.42
CA PRO A 49 14.96 3.55 10.93
C PRO A 49 16.04 2.68 11.58
N ARG A 50 17.31 2.91 11.24
CA ARG A 50 18.47 2.20 11.83
C ARG A 50 19.34 3.07 12.72
N HIS A 51 19.27 4.39 12.55
CA HIS A 51 20.15 5.34 13.22
C HIS A 51 19.47 5.89 14.47
N ARG A 52 20.21 5.95 15.59
CA ARG A 52 19.67 6.38 16.89
C ARG A 52 19.05 7.77 16.86
N ASP A 53 19.66 8.70 16.11
CA ASP A 53 19.14 10.07 16.02
C ASP A 53 17.82 10.14 15.24
N THR A 54 17.69 9.35 14.16
CA THR A 54 16.42 9.22 13.43
C THR A 54 15.34 8.62 14.33
N ILE A 55 15.66 7.57 15.07
CA ILE A 55 14.75 6.93 16.02
C ILE A 55 14.27 7.94 17.06
N ARG A 56 15.18 8.68 17.70
CA ARG A 56 14.83 9.71 18.69
C ARG A 56 13.91 10.79 18.11
N LYS A 57 14.20 11.26 16.89
CA LYS A 57 13.34 12.23 16.19
C LYS A 57 11.94 11.68 15.94
N MET A 58 11.81 10.43 15.51
CA MET A 58 10.51 9.79 15.29
C MET A 58 9.73 9.64 16.60
N GLN A 59 10.41 9.24 17.68
CA GLN A 59 9.82 9.15 19.02
C GLN A 59 9.31 10.49 19.50
N GLN A 60 10.07 11.56 19.26
CA GLN A 60 9.63 12.91 19.60
C GLN A 60 8.38 13.30 18.81
N LYS A 61 8.33 13.02 17.49
CA LYS A 61 7.14 13.33 16.68
C LYS A 61 5.87 12.63 17.16
N PHE A 62 5.94 11.35 17.49
CA PHE A 62 4.78 10.64 18.06
C PHE A 62 4.36 11.19 19.42
N TYR A 63 5.34 11.61 20.23
CA TYR A 63 5.09 12.28 21.50
C TYR A 63 4.42 13.65 21.29
N ASP A 64 4.87 14.43 20.31
CA ASP A 64 4.31 15.75 20.02
C ASP A 64 2.86 15.68 19.51
N ILE A 65 2.49 14.61 18.78
CA ILE A 65 1.14 14.42 18.26
C ILE A 65 0.13 14.04 19.35
N ALA A 66 0.48 13.07 20.21
CA ALA A 66 -0.48 12.46 21.13
C ALA A 66 0.14 11.96 22.44
N ALA A 67 1.29 12.50 22.83
CA ALA A 67 2.06 12.12 24.01
C ALA A 67 2.45 10.63 24.07
N PHE A 68 2.53 9.93 22.93
CA PHE A 68 2.95 8.54 22.88
C PHE A 68 4.47 8.42 23.04
N PRO A 69 4.97 7.93 24.19
CA PRO A 69 6.40 7.90 24.43
C PRO A 69 7.05 6.75 23.67
N ARG A 70 8.23 7.03 23.09
CA ARG A 70 9.13 6.02 22.52
C ARG A 70 8.58 5.22 21.33
N VAL A 71 7.48 5.65 20.72
CA VAL A 71 6.91 5.05 19.50
C VAL A 71 7.76 5.40 18.28
N ILE A 72 8.04 4.41 17.42
CA ILE A 72 8.82 4.61 16.18
C ILE A 72 8.02 4.31 14.91
N GLY A 73 6.77 3.89 15.06
CA GLY A 73 5.87 3.62 13.96
C GLY A 73 4.52 3.13 14.46
N ALA A 74 3.48 3.34 13.66
CA ALA A 74 2.15 2.78 13.85
C ALA A 74 1.96 1.61 12.89
N ILE A 75 1.37 0.52 13.38
CA ILE A 75 1.07 -0.68 12.58
C ILE A 75 -0.41 -0.69 12.26
N ASP A 76 -0.74 -0.89 10.99
CA ASP A 76 -2.12 -1.10 10.57
C ASP A 76 -2.22 -2.21 9.52
N TRP A 77 -3.38 -2.86 9.45
CA TRP A 77 -3.67 -3.95 8.52
C TRP A 77 -4.77 -3.53 7.56
N SER A 78 -4.53 -3.69 6.27
CA SER A 78 -5.49 -3.34 5.21
C SER A 78 -5.82 -4.54 4.34
N HIS A 79 -7.12 -4.72 4.10
CA HIS A 79 -7.64 -5.77 3.22
C HIS A 79 -7.83 -5.25 1.80
N PHE A 80 -7.09 -5.82 0.86
CA PHE A 80 -7.25 -5.55 -0.57
C PHE A 80 -8.16 -6.61 -1.19
N LYS A 81 -9.29 -6.17 -1.74
CA LYS A 81 -10.26 -7.09 -2.35
C LYS A 81 -9.62 -7.84 -3.51
N GLU A 82 -9.82 -9.15 -3.50
CA GLU A 82 -9.34 -10.05 -4.54
C GLU A 82 -10.52 -10.55 -5.36
N LYS A 83 -10.35 -10.74 -6.68
CA LYS A 83 -11.40 -11.34 -7.53
C LYS A 83 -11.41 -12.86 -7.43
N MET A 84 -10.31 -13.46 -7.01
CA MET A 84 -10.14 -14.90 -6.89
C MET A 84 -10.89 -15.45 -5.67
N ILE A 85 -11.63 -16.54 -5.90
CA ILE A 85 -12.56 -17.17 -4.95
C ILE A 85 -11.93 -18.35 -4.18
N TYR A 86 -10.65 -18.25 -3.80
CA TYR A 86 -10.05 -19.28 -2.96
C TYR A 86 -10.40 -19.03 -1.49
N GLU A 87 -10.90 -20.06 -0.80
CA GLU A 87 -11.40 -19.93 0.58
C GLU A 87 -10.32 -19.44 1.57
N ILE A 88 -9.05 -19.69 1.28
CA ILE A 88 -7.91 -19.17 2.05
C ILE A 88 -7.85 -17.63 2.10
N TYR A 89 -8.48 -16.94 1.14
CA TYR A 89 -8.56 -15.48 1.09
C TYR A 89 -9.88 -14.94 1.65
N ARG A 90 -10.80 -15.79 2.13
CA ARG A 90 -12.04 -15.32 2.74
C ARG A 90 -11.72 -14.66 4.09
N ASN A 91 -12.07 -13.38 4.23
CA ASN A 91 -11.90 -12.66 5.48
C ASN A 91 -13.12 -12.80 6.41
N ARG A 92 -12.98 -12.30 7.65
CA ARG A 92 -14.06 -12.27 8.65
C ARG A 92 -15.31 -11.51 8.20
N LYS A 93 -15.19 -10.57 7.26
CA LYS A 93 -16.30 -9.77 6.71
C LYS A 93 -17.03 -10.49 5.56
N GLY A 94 -16.67 -11.73 5.26
CA GLY A 94 -17.37 -12.58 4.29
C GLY A 94 -17.01 -12.33 2.82
N TYR A 95 -15.96 -11.54 2.54
CA TYR A 95 -15.47 -11.33 1.17
C TYR A 95 -14.01 -11.77 1.00
N PHE A 96 -13.58 -11.98 -0.24
CA PHE A 96 -12.23 -12.41 -0.56
C PHE A 96 -11.27 -11.22 -0.61
N SER A 97 -10.15 -11.33 0.09
CA SER A 97 -9.15 -10.27 0.16
C SER A 97 -7.79 -10.77 0.62
N VAL A 98 -6.73 -10.10 0.17
CA VAL A 98 -5.39 -10.23 0.75
C VAL A 98 -5.25 -9.23 1.89
N ASN A 99 -4.77 -9.71 3.05
CA ASN A 99 -4.43 -8.83 4.17
C ASN A 99 -2.96 -8.42 4.06
N ALA A 100 -2.68 -7.12 4.04
CA ALA A 100 -1.31 -6.60 4.07
C ALA A 100 -1.10 -5.71 5.30
N GLN A 101 0.09 -5.83 5.89
CA GLN A 101 0.51 -5.04 7.04
C GLN A 101 1.31 -3.83 6.56
N PHE A 102 1.10 -2.69 7.19
CA PHE A 102 1.92 -1.51 6.95
C PHE A 102 2.43 -0.98 8.28
N VAL A 103 3.67 -0.52 8.29
CA VAL A 103 4.24 0.28 9.37
C VAL A 103 4.45 1.68 8.85
N THR A 104 3.92 2.69 9.53
CA THR A 104 4.02 4.10 9.12
C THR A 104 4.65 4.96 10.22
N ASP A 105 5.36 6.02 9.83
CA ASP A 105 5.84 7.02 10.78
C ASP A 105 4.79 8.12 11.04
N ALA A 106 5.13 9.03 11.95
CA ALA A 106 4.30 10.18 12.30
C ALA A 106 4.07 11.17 11.13
N ASP A 107 4.89 11.11 10.07
CA ASP A 107 4.71 11.91 8.85
C ASP A 107 3.92 11.14 7.76
N LEU A 108 3.28 10.03 8.12
CA LEU A 108 2.52 9.15 7.23
C LEU A 108 3.37 8.46 6.15
N LYS A 109 4.69 8.33 6.37
CA LYS A 109 5.57 7.58 5.47
C LYS A 109 5.58 6.11 5.82
N ILE A 110 5.51 5.27 4.80
CA ILE A 110 5.59 3.82 4.96
C ILE A 110 7.05 3.42 5.24
N LEU A 111 7.27 2.78 6.38
CA LEU A 111 8.56 2.27 6.84
C LEU A 111 8.76 0.79 6.51
N ASN A 112 7.66 0.04 6.46
CA ASN A 112 7.64 -1.37 6.13
C ASN A 112 6.26 -1.78 5.58
N VAL A 113 6.30 -2.73 4.65
CA VAL A 113 5.18 -3.43 4.00
C VAL A 113 5.37 -4.93 4.15
#